data_AF-W1X272-F1
#
_entry.id   AF-W1X272-F1
#
_cell.length_a   1.000
_cell.length_b   1.000
_cell.length_c   1.000
_cell.angle_alpha   90.00
_cell.angle_beta   90.00
_cell.angle_gamma   90.00
#
_symmetry.space_group_name_H-M   'P 1'
#
loop_
_entity.id
_entity.type
_entity.pdbx_description
1 polymer ?
#
loop_
_entity_poly.entity_id
_entity_poly.type
_entity_poly.pdbx_seq_one_letter_code
_entity_poly.pdbx_strand_id
1 'polypeptide(L)' 'LFRSISESQERMAVVVRPSYVDAFIAACHKENIDAVVVATVTEKPNLVMTWNGETIVDLERAFLDTNG' A
#
# COMPACT_ATOMS: atom_id res chain seq x y z
N LEU A 1 9.15 13.85 22.97
CA LEU A 1 7.74 14.26 22.86
C LEU A 1 7.14 13.52 21.67
N PHE A 2 6.42 12.45 21.97
CA PHE A 2 5.92 11.40 21.08
C PHE A 2 4.69 11.89 20.29
N ARG A 3 4.66 11.72 18.96
CA ARG A 3 3.46 11.38 18.16
C ARG A 3 3.88 10.73 16.83
N SER A 4 4.28 9.46 16.87
CA SER A 4 4.55 8.59 15.70
C SER A 4 3.55 7.44 15.61
N ILE A 5 2.34 7.61 16.15
CA ILE A 5 1.27 6.62 16.04
C ILE A 5 0.00 7.40 15.72
N SER A 6 -0.15 7.78 14.45
CA SER A 6 -1.47 8.04 13.91
C SER A 6 -2.11 6.68 13.66
N GLU A 7 -2.67 6.10 14.72
CA GLU A 7 -3.85 5.24 14.62
C GLU A 7 -4.97 6.13 14.06
N SER A 8 -4.91 6.38 12.76
CA SER A 8 -6.12 6.77 12.04
C SER A 8 -6.98 5.53 12.05
N GLN A 9 -7.93 5.51 12.98
CA GLN A 9 -9.12 4.70 12.83
C GLN A 9 -9.64 4.96 11.39
N GLU A 10 -9.88 3.87 10.65
CA GLU A 10 -10.43 3.82 9.28
C GLU A 10 -9.48 3.92 8.06
N ARG A 11 -8.25 3.40 8.14
CA ARG A 11 -7.47 3.09 6.91
C ARG A 11 -7.49 1.58 6.63
N MET A 12 -7.98 1.18 5.47
CA MET A 12 -8.00 -0.22 5.02
C MET A 12 -7.16 -0.39 3.76
N ALA A 13 -6.26 -1.37 3.75
CA ALA A 13 -5.54 -1.80 2.55
C ALA A 13 -6.26 -3.02 1.95
N VAL A 14 -6.61 -2.95 0.67
CA VAL A 14 -7.28 -4.05 -0.06
C VAL A 14 -6.45 -4.40 -1.27
N VAL A 15 -6.25 -5.71 -1.50
CA VAL A 15 -5.61 -6.21 -2.72
C VAL A 15 -6.69 -6.46 -3.76
N VAL A 16 -6.59 -5.79 -4.89
CA VAL A 16 -7.54 -5.88 -6.01
C VAL A 16 -6.78 -6.29 -7.26
N ARG A 17 -7.40 -7.09 -8.15
CA ARG A 17 -6.77 -7.38 -9.45
C ARG A 17 -6.68 -6.10 -10.27
N PRO A 18 -5.64 -5.93 -11.10
CA PRO A 18 -5.44 -4.71 -11.90
C PRO A 18 -6.65 -4.35 -12.78
N SER A 19 -7.37 -5.34 -13.31
CA SER A 19 -8.57 -5.12 -14.12
C SER A 19 -9.78 -4.56 -13.38
N TYR A 20 -9.79 -4.59 -12.04
CA TYR A 20 -10.91 -4.11 -11.21
C TYR A 20 -10.59 -2.85 -10.42
N VAL A 21 -9.38 -2.29 -10.55
CA VAL A 21 -8.95 -1.11 -9.81
C VAL A 21 -9.87 0.08 -10.07
N ASP A 22 -10.13 0.40 -11.34
CA ASP A 22 -10.98 1.54 -11.70
C ASP A 22 -12.43 1.36 -11.22
N ALA A 23 -12.96 0.14 -11.35
CA ALA A 23 -14.30 -0.20 -10.89
C ALA A 23 -14.42 -0.11 -9.35
N PHE A 24 -13.36 -0.51 -8.63
CA PHE A 24 -13.31 -0.44 -7.17
C PHE A 24 -13.24 1.01 -6.68
N ILE A 25 -12.38 1.84 -7.28
CA ILE A 25 -12.27 3.26 -6.95
C ILE A 25 -13.60 3.97 -7.23
N ALA A 26 -14.24 3.69 -8.38
CA ALA A 26 -15.55 4.25 -8.70
C ALA A 26 -16.63 3.83 -7.70
N ALA A 27 -16.61 2.58 -7.24
CA ALA A 27 -17.52 2.10 -6.19
C ALA A 27 -17.26 2.79 -4.84
N CYS A 28 -16.00 2.96 -4.43
CA CYS A 28 -15.64 3.70 -3.22
C CYS A 28 -16.11 5.16 -3.28
N HIS A 29 -15.91 5.84 -4.40
CA HIS A 29 -16.35 7.22 -4.59
C HIS A 29 -17.87 7.37 -4.49
N LYS A 30 -18.64 6.36 -4.94
CA LYS A 30 -20.10 6.34 -4.79
C LYS A 30 -20.54 6.31 -3.33
N GLU A 31 -19.77 5.66 -2.47
CA GLU A 31 -20.01 5.55 -1.03
C GLU A 31 -19.35 6.70 -0.24
N ASN A 32 -18.84 7.73 -0.92
CA ASN A 32 -18.10 8.85 -0.30
C ASN A 32 -16.84 8.39 0.47
N ILE A 33 -16.17 7.34 -0.04
CA ILE A 33 -14.90 6.80 0.47
C ILE A 33 -13.79 7.14 -0.51
N ASP A 34 -12.71 7.76 -0.01
CA ASP A 34 -11.51 8.02 -0.79
C ASP A 34 -10.68 6.73 -0.95
N ALA A 35 -10.45 6.32 -2.21
CA ALA A 35 -9.62 5.16 -2.55
C ALA A 35 -8.49 5.59 -3.49
N VAL A 36 -7.26 5.25 -3.11
CA VAL A 36 -6.07 5.54 -3.92
C VAL A 36 -5.20 4.29 -4.05
N VAL A 37 -4.62 4.09 -5.23
CA VAL A 37 -3.66 3.01 -5.46
C VAL A 37 -2.33 3.41 -4.82
N VAL A 38 -1.97 2.73 -3.74
CA VAL A 38 -0.73 3.00 -2.99
C VAL A 38 0.44 2.10 -3.40
N ALA A 39 0.17 0.95 -4.01
CA ALA A 39 1.19 -0.03 -4.36
C ALA A 39 0.74 -0.93 -5.51
N THR A 40 1.71 -1.47 -6.25
CA THR A 40 1.49 -2.53 -7.24
C THR A 40 2.18 -3.81 -6.74
N VAL A 41 1.44 -4.91 -6.69
CA VAL A 41 2.02 -6.21 -6.34
C VAL A 41 2.81 -6.71 -7.55
N THR A 42 4.10 -7.00 -7.33
CA THR A 42 4.98 -7.59 -8.35
C THR A 42 5.35 -9.01 -7.98
N GLU A 43 5.79 -9.82 -8.94
CA GLU A 43 6.22 -11.21 -8.71
C GLU A 43 7.52 -11.29 -7.91
N LYS A 44 8.30 -10.21 -7.90
CA LYS A 44 9.55 -10.11 -7.17
C LYS A 44 9.27 -10.10 -5.67
N PRO A 45 9.93 -10.95 -4.86
CA PRO A 45 9.75 -10.98 -3.42
C PRO A 45 10.49 -9.83 -2.74
N ASN A 46 10.44 -8.62 -3.29
CA ASN A 46 11.14 -7.45 -2.79
C ASN A 46 10.10 -6.40 -2.41
N LEU A 47 10.25 -5.80 -1.23
CA LEU A 47 9.55 -4.57 -0.89
C LEU A 47 10.37 -3.39 -1.45
N VAL A 48 9.88 -2.80 -2.53
CA VAL A 48 10.47 -1.60 -3.12
C VAL A 48 9.59 -0.39 -2.82
N MET A 49 10.15 0.62 -2.15
CA MET A 49 9.49 1.91 -1.94
C MET A 49 10.27 2.98 -2.68
N THR A 50 9.56 3.74 -3.51
CA THR A 50 10.13 4.87 -4.25
C THR A 50 9.52 6.17 -3.73
N TRP A 51 10.36 7.19 -3.57
CA TRP A 51 9.97 8.52 -3.16
C TRP A 51 10.55 9.54 -4.14
N ASN A 52 9.69 10.34 -4.78
CA ASN A 52 10.10 11.35 -5.75
C ASN A 52 11.03 10.83 -6.87
N GLY A 53 10.85 9.57 -7.29
CA GLY A 53 11.69 8.91 -8.30
C GLY A 53 12.96 8.26 -7.76
N GLU A 54 13.28 8.42 -6.48
CA GLU A 54 14.41 7.75 -5.83
C GLU A 54 13.94 6.53 -5.02
N THR A 55 14.62 5.39 -5.19
CA THR A 55 14.35 4.20 -4.37
C THR A 55 14.93 4.42 -2.98
N ILE A 56 14.07 4.51 -1.98
CA ILE A 56 14.44 4.71 -0.57
C ILE A 56 14.48 3.40 0.22
N VAL A 57 13.76 2.37 -0.25
CA VAL A 57 13.75 1.03 0.35
C VAL A 57 13.74 0.00 -0.77
N ASP A 58 14.67 -0.96 -0.72
CA ASP A 58 14.67 -2.18 -1.53
C ASP A 58 15.15 -3.30 -0.61
N LEU A 59 14.20 -4.08 -0.09
CA LEU A 59 14.46 -5.15 0.87
C LEU A 59 13.84 -6.45 0.37
N GLU A 60 14.59 -7.54 0.48
CA GLU A 60 14.04 -8.87 0.23
C GLU A 60 13.03 -9.23 1.32
N ARG A 61 11.89 -9.80 0.92
CA ARG A 61 10.82 -10.25 1.80
C ARG A 61 11.30 -11.28 2.81
N ALA A 62 12.28 -12.10 2.42
CA ALA A 62 12.96 -13.04 3.31
C ALA A 62 13.59 -12.37 4.54
N PHE A 63 14.05 -11.11 4.42
CA PHE A 63 14.60 -10.35 5.53
C PHE A 63 13.50 -9.89 6.51
N LEU A 64 12.31 -9.54 6.01
CA LEU A 64 11.17 -9.13 6.83
C LEU A 64 10.59 -10.31 7.64
N ASP A 65 10.62 -11.53 7.10
CA ASP A 65 10.07 -12.73 7.75
C ASP A 65 10.97 -13.28 8.89
N THR A 66 12.23 -12.81 9.03
CA THR A 66 13.16 -13.31 10.06
C THR A 66 12.97 -12.70 11.46
N ASN A 67 12.18 -11.63 11.59
CA ASN A 67 11.89 -10.99 12.88
C ASN A 67 10.38 -10.81 13.10
N GLY A 68 9.64 -11.93 13.04
CA GLY A 68 8.24 -12.04 13.50
C GLY A 68 8.16 -12.57 14.93
#